data_AF-A0AB40APG9-F1
#
_entry.id   AF-A0AB40APG9-F1
#
_cell.length_a   1.000
_cell.length_b   1.000
_cell.length_c   1.000
_cell.angle_alpha   90.00
_cell.angle_beta   90.00
_cell.angle_gamma   90.00
#
_symmetry.space_group_name_H-M   'P 1'
#
loop_
_entity.id
_entity.type
_entity.pdbx_description
1 polymer ?
#
loop_
_entity_poly.entity_id
_entity_poly.type
_entity_poly.pdbx_seq_one_letter_code
_entity_poly.pdbx_strand_id
1 'polypeptide(L)'
;MSWSLKPDSLERREMYQDFMKSIPIPTCRRSVIPFTSWQGLGGSVKALYGQPLHYLTNKLLIEWDHSRVGSNDMCQPLDTIIHPLKAEALIWVTEEVHRLTTSPQYLASLWTSNLMYHAHIDPIFP
;
A
#
# COMPACT_ATOMS: atom_id res chain seq x y z
N MET A 1 -15.59 -4.10 -30.94
CA MET A 1 -15.69 -2.92 -30.06
C MET A 1 -14.29 -2.59 -29.58
N SER A 2 -13.72 -1.53 -30.14
CA SER A 2 -12.37 -1.05 -29.86
C SER A 2 -12.44 -0.04 -28.72
N TRP A 3 -11.82 -0.33 -27.58
CA TRP A 3 -11.66 0.63 -26.49
C TRP A 3 -10.51 1.58 -26.83
N SER A 4 -10.80 2.64 -27.58
CA SER A 4 -9.85 3.75 -27.76
C SER A 4 -9.70 4.52 -26.43
N LEU A 5 -8.55 4.31 -25.79
CA LEU A 5 -8.07 5.02 -24.61
C LEU A 5 -8.02 6.55 -24.86
N LYS A 6 -8.87 7.29 -24.14
CA LYS A 6 -8.75 8.73 -23.84
C LYS A 6 -8.45 8.89 -22.34
N PRO A 7 -7.84 10.02 -21.90
CA PRO A 7 -6.90 10.05 -20.80
C PRO A 7 -7.55 9.90 -19.42
N ASP A 8 -6.93 9.04 -18.59
CA ASP A 8 -6.89 9.04 -17.12
C ASP A 8 -7.80 10.07 -16.40
N SER A 9 -9.11 9.80 -16.34
CA SER A 9 -10.12 10.71 -15.82
C SER A 9 -10.31 10.56 -14.31
N LEU A 10 -10.74 11.64 -13.63
CA LEU A 10 -11.08 11.67 -12.20
C LEU A 10 -11.95 10.46 -11.76
N GLU A 11 -12.85 10.03 -12.63
CA GLU A 11 -13.71 8.85 -12.49
C GLU A 11 -12.95 7.57 -12.12
N ARG A 12 -11.79 7.31 -12.73
CA ARG A 12 -10.97 6.14 -12.39
C ARG A 12 -10.46 6.20 -10.94
N ARG A 13 -10.11 7.39 -10.47
CA ARG A 13 -9.61 7.61 -9.10
C ARG A 13 -10.74 7.55 -8.09
N GLU A 14 -11.93 8.00 -8.45
CA GLU A 14 -13.15 7.83 -7.67
C GLU A 14 -13.48 6.33 -7.53
N MET A 15 -13.55 5.60 -8.64
CA MET A 15 -13.78 4.14 -8.62
C MET A 15 -12.74 3.40 -7.78
N TYR A 16 -11.46 3.78 -7.91
CA TYR A 16 -10.39 3.19 -7.10
C TYR A 16 -10.58 3.48 -5.61
N GLN A 17 -10.81 4.74 -5.24
CA GLN A 17 -10.97 5.12 -3.84
C GLN A 17 -12.21 4.48 -3.22
N ASP A 18 -13.33 4.48 -3.93
CA ASP A 18 -14.57 3.85 -3.48
C ASP A 18 -14.41 2.34 -3.31
N PHE A 19 -13.73 1.68 -4.26
CA PHE A 19 -13.38 0.28 -4.15
C PHE A 19 -12.53 0.02 -2.90
N MET A 20 -11.41 0.74 -2.73
CA MET A 20 -10.52 0.55 -1.58
C MET A 20 -11.22 0.82 -0.25
N LYS A 21 -12.11 1.81 -0.20
CA LYS A 21 -12.91 2.14 0.98
C LYS A 21 -13.91 1.05 1.36
N SER A 22 -14.39 0.27 0.39
CA SER A 22 -15.32 -0.84 0.63
C SER A 22 -14.67 -2.06 1.29
N ILE A 23 -13.34 -2.17 1.25
CA ILE A 23 -12.61 -3.31 1.80
C ILE A 23 -12.43 -3.12 3.31
N PRO A 24 -12.97 -4.01 4.17
CA PRO A 24 -12.85 -3.88 5.62
C PRO A 24 -11.41 -4.12 6.08
N ILE A 25 -10.97 -3.37 7.09
CA ILE A 25 -9.72 -3.63 7.80
C ILE A 25 -9.87 -4.93 8.60
N PRO A 26 -8.91 -5.88 8.53
CA PRO A 26 -8.96 -7.08 9.34
C PRO A 26 -8.97 -6.78 10.83
N THR A 27 -9.96 -7.29 11.55
CA THR A 27 -10.11 -7.10 13.02
C THR A 27 -9.39 -8.17 13.84
N CYS A 28 -9.08 -9.32 13.22
CA CYS A 28 -8.42 -10.44 13.85
C CYS A 28 -7.05 -10.67 13.22
N ARG A 29 -6.02 -10.75 14.07
CA ARG A 29 -4.67 -11.11 13.65
C ARG A 29 -4.59 -12.60 13.32
N ARG A 30 -3.86 -12.94 12.26
CA ARG A 30 -3.70 -14.33 11.82
C ARG A 30 -2.41 -14.99 12.33
N SER A 31 -1.27 -14.30 12.27
CA SER A 31 0.03 -14.85 12.67
C SER A 31 1.09 -13.77 12.87
N VAL A 32 2.20 -14.10 13.52
CA VAL A 32 3.43 -13.27 13.51
C VAL A 32 4.14 -13.47 12.18
N ILE A 33 4.50 -12.37 11.50
CA ILE A 33 5.14 -12.40 10.18
C ILE A 33 6.60 -11.92 10.30
N PRO A 34 7.61 -12.81 10.15
CA PRO A 34 9.00 -12.38 10.01
C PRO A 34 9.20 -11.53 8.75
N PHE A 35 10.07 -10.51 8.81
CA PHE A 35 10.25 -9.59 7.69
C PHE A 35 11.59 -8.85 7.73
N THR A 36 12.17 -8.62 6.55
CA THR A 36 13.45 -7.91 6.41
C THR A 36 13.29 -6.48 5.88
N SER A 37 12.15 -6.15 5.28
CA SER A 37 11.81 -4.85 4.69
C SER A 37 10.32 -4.53 4.80
N TRP A 38 9.95 -3.26 4.70
CA TRP A 38 8.56 -2.81 4.72
C TRP A 38 7.79 -3.31 3.50
N GLN A 39 8.38 -3.25 2.31
CA GLN A 39 7.78 -3.82 1.10
C GLN A 39 7.55 -5.33 1.25
N GLY A 40 8.51 -6.05 1.84
CA GLY A 40 8.39 -7.49 2.10
C GLY A 40 7.26 -7.80 3.07
N LEU A 41 7.15 -7.05 4.17
CA LEU A 41 6.04 -7.19 5.11
C LEU A 41 4.69 -6.88 4.44
N GLY A 42 4.62 -5.81 3.64
CA GLY A 42 3.42 -5.46 2.86
C GLY A 42 2.99 -6.59 1.94
N GLY A 43 3.93 -7.24 1.24
CA GLY A 43 3.65 -8.43 0.42
C GLY A 43 3.09 -9.60 1.23
N SER A 44 3.71 -9.91 2.37
CA SER A 44 3.25 -10.98 3.27
C SER A 44 1.86 -10.70 3.85
N VAL A 45 1.57 -9.45 4.22
CA VAL A 45 0.25 -9.02 4.70
C VAL A 45 -0.82 -9.22 3.62
N LYS A 46 -0.55 -8.79 2.38
CA LYS A 46 -1.48 -9.01 1.25
C LYS A 46 -1.79 -10.48 1.06
N ALA A 47 -0.76 -11.33 1.05
CA ALA A 47 -0.90 -12.77 0.88
C ALA A 47 -1.67 -13.44 2.03
N LEU A 48 -1.38 -13.07 3.28
CA LEU A 48 -1.98 -13.67 4.47
C LEU A 48 -3.45 -13.32 4.65
N TYR A 49 -3.83 -12.08 4.34
CA TYR A 49 -5.17 -11.56 4.51
C TYR A 49 -6.02 -11.61 3.23
N GLY A 50 -5.41 -11.84 2.07
CA GLY A 50 -6.10 -11.88 0.79
C GLY A 50 -6.70 -10.52 0.40
N GLN A 51 -6.07 -9.42 0.81
CA GLN A 51 -6.53 -8.07 0.52
C GLN A 51 -5.42 -7.22 -0.11
N PRO A 52 -5.76 -6.31 -1.04
CA PRO A 52 -4.81 -5.32 -1.54
C PRO A 52 -4.48 -4.28 -0.47
N LEU A 53 -3.33 -3.63 -0.60
CA LEU A 53 -3.02 -2.39 0.11
C LEU A 53 -3.26 -1.19 -0.81
N HIS A 54 -3.57 -0.06 -0.19
CA HIS A 54 -3.80 1.19 -0.88
C HIS A 54 -2.52 1.70 -1.57
N TYR A 55 -2.68 2.42 -2.68
CA TYR A 55 -1.61 3.02 -3.47
C TYR A 55 -0.65 3.83 -2.60
N LEU A 56 -1.19 4.67 -1.71
CA LEU A 56 -0.40 5.47 -0.78
C LEU A 56 0.34 4.62 0.26
N THR A 57 -0.26 3.52 0.70
CA THR A 57 0.40 2.58 1.63
C THR A 57 1.58 1.91 0.92
N ASN A 58 1.38 1.37 -0.28
CA ASN A 58 2.46 0.78 -1.07
C ASN A 58 3.61 1.77 -1.32
N LYS A 59 3.28 3.01 -1.67
CA LYS A 59 4.27 4.08 -1.86
C LYS A 59 5.04 4.37 -0.57
N LEU A 60 4.34 4.48 0.56
CA LEU A 60 4.96 4.77 1.85
C LEU A 60 5.90 3.65 2.31
N LEU A 61 5.53 2.38 2.11
CA LEU A 61 6.41 1.24 2.44
C LEU A 61 7.72 1.28 1.65
N ILE A 62 7.65 1.68 0.36
CA ILE A 62 8.85 1.89 -0.47
C ILE A 62 9.68 3.05 0.07
N GLU A 63 9.05 4.17 0.41
CA GLU A 63 9.73 5.35 0.97
C GLU A 63 10.43 5.03 2.30
N TRP A 64 9.80 4.24 3.18
CA TRP A 64 10.44 3.78 4.42
C TRP A 64 11.63 2.86 4.17
N ASP A 65 11.56 1.94 3.22
CA ASP A 65 12.72 1.11 2.86
C ASP A 65 13.85 1.96 2.26
N HIS A 66 13.54 2.89 1.37
CA HIS A 66 14.55 3.80 0.80
C HIS A 66 15.18 4.71 1.86
N SER A 67 14.43 5.16 2.87
CA SER A 67 14.97 6.00 3.95
C SER A 67 16.04 5.31 4.79
N ARG A 68 16.13 3.97 4.74
CA ARG A 68 17.17 3.20 5.44
C ARG A 68 18.49 3.15 4.69
N VAL A 69 18.52 3.51 3.40
CA VAL A 69 19.73 3.46 2.57
C VAL A 69 20.79 4.41 3.15
N GLY A 70 21.99 3.88 3.41
CA GLY A 70 23.10 4.63 3.99
C GLY A 70 23.06 4.76 5.52
N SER A 71 22.07 4.17 6.20
CA SER A 71 22.07 4.07 7.67
C SER A 71 22.95 2.92 8.17
N ASN A 72 23.40 3.02 9.43
CA ASN A 72 24.19 1.96 10.08
C ASN A 72 23.42 0.63 10.18
N ASP A 73 22.08 0.70 10.27
CA ASP A 73 21.18 -0.45 10.44
C ASP A 73 20.61 -0.96 9.11
N MET A 74 21.13 -0.48 7.97
CA MET A 74 20.65 -0.85 6.63
C MET A 74 20.73 -2.37 6.38
N CYS A 75 21.79 -3.02 6.85
CA CYS A 75 22.03 -4.45 6.62
C CYS A 75 21.31 -5.36 7.64
N GLN A 76 20.70 -4.80 8.68
CA GLN A 76 20.00 -5.58 9.69
C GLN A 76 18.57 -5.93 9.22
N PRO A 77 18.09 -7.17 9.46
CA PRO A 77 16.69 -7.51 9.28
C PRO A 77 15.79 -6.57 10.09
N LEU A 78 14.77 -6.01 9.44
CA LEU A 78 13.93 -4.99 10.07
C LEU A 78 13.14 -5.50 11.29
N ASP A 79 12.80 -6.79 11.31
CA ASP A 79 12.16 -7.44 12.45
C ASP A 79 13.02 -7.51 13.72
N THR A 80 14.34 -7.30 13.61
CA THR A 80 15.24 -7.14 14.78
C THR A 80 15.19 -5.75 15.40
N ILE A 81 14.73 -4.76 14.63
CA ILE A 81 14.63 -3.35 15.05
C ILE A 81 13.19 -3.04 15.51
N ILE A 82 12.21 -3.50 14.71
CA ILE A 82 10.79 -3.26 14.94
C ILE A 82 10.09 -4.58 15.11
N HIS A 83 9.50 -4.79 16.29
CA HIS A 83 8.75 -6.00 16.59
C HIS A 83 7.63 -6.23 15.54
N PRO A 84 7.52 -7.43 14.94
CA PRO A 84 6.58 -7.70 13.85
C PRO A 84 5.13 -7.30 14.13
N LEU A 85 4.63 -7.55 15.34
CA LEU A 85 3.26 -7.16 15.71
C LEU A 85 3.03 -5.64 15.70
N LYS A 86 4.05 -4.84 16.00
CA LYS A 86 3.95 -3.37 15.92
C LYS A 86 4.02 -2.91 14.47
N ALA A 87 4.89 -3.53 13.67
CA ALA A 87 5.02 -3.22 12.26
C ALA A 87 3.72 -3.54 11.49
N GLU A 88 3.12 -4.71 11.72
CA GLU A 88 1.83 -5.08 11.14
C GLU A 88 0.71 -4.12 11.57
N ALA A 89 0.62 -3.80 12.86
CA ALA A 89 -0.37 -2.84 13.36
C ALA A 89 -0.20 -1.45 12.73
N LEU A 90 1.04 -1.00 12.55
CA LEU A 90 1.33 0.28 11.88
C LEU A 90 0.81 0.27 10.44
N ILE A 91 1.07 -0.81 9.68
CA ILE A 91 0.56 -0.94 8.31
C ILE A 91 -0.96 -0.85 8.30
N TRP A 92 -1.66 -1.56 9.18
CA TRP A 92 -3.13 -1.56 9.18
C TRP A 92 -3.74 -0.22 9.59
N VAL A 93 -3.16 0.48 10.57
CA VAL A 93 -3.62 1.83 10.96
C VAL A 93 -3.39 2.82 9.81
N THR A 94 -2.23 2.77 9.16
CA THR A 94 -1.94 3.60 7.98
C THR A 94 -2.88 3.27 6.82
N GLU A 95 -3.12 1.99 6.55
CA GLU A 95 -4.04 1.53 5.51
C GLU A 95 -5.47 2.01 5.77
N GLU A 96 -5.92 1.99 7.02
CA GLU A 96 -7.23 2.52 7.42
C GLU A 96 -7.34 4.02 7.13
N VAL A 97 -6.33 4.81 7.50
CA VAL A 97 -6.27 6.24 7.16
C VAL A 97 -6.38 6.42 5.64
N HIS A 98 -5.58 5.68 4.86
CA HIS A 98 -5.58 5.82 3.41
C HIS A 98 -6.89 5.39 2.75
N ARG A 99 -7.51 4.29 3.18
CA ARG A 99 -8.81 3.82 2.66
C ARG A 99 -9.95 4.79 2.97
N LEU A 100 -9.97 5.37 4.17
CA LEU A 100 -11.10 6.15 4.65
C LEU A 100 -11.02 7.65 4.34
N THR A 101 -9.81 8.21 4.25
CA THR A 101 -9.62 9.67 4.24
C THR A 101 -9.05 10.24 2.94
N THR A 102 -8.50 9.41 2.06
CA THR A 102 -7.89 9.88 0.81
C THR A 102 -8.97 10.41 -0.14
N SER A 103 -8.77 11.60 -0.70
CA SER A 103 -9.67 12.14 -1.73
C SER A 103 -9.25 11.69 -3.13
N PRO A 104 -10.22 11.42 -4.03
CA PRO A 104 -9.93 11.14 -5.44
C PRO A 104 -9.16 12.27 -6.14
N GLN A 105 -9.38 13.52 -5.75
CA GLN A 105 -8.65 14.68 -6.29
C GLN A 105 -7.18 14.71 -5.86
N TYR A 106 -6.86 14.21 -4.66
CA TYR A 106 -5.47 14.07 -4.24
C TYR A 106 -4.77 12.93 -5.00
N LEU A 107 -5.44 11.80 -5.19
CA LEU A 107 -4.92 10.74 -6.07
C LEU A 107 -4.74 11.23 -7.50
N ALA A 108 -5.64 12.11 -7.96
CA ALA A 108 -5.54 12.72 -9.28
C ALA A 108 -4.23 13.48 -9.51
N SER A 109 -3.85 14.33 -8.57
CA SER A 109 -2.62 15.11 -8.67
C SER A 109 -1.38 14.20 -8.62
N LEU A 110 -1.41 13.15 -7.79
CA LEU A 110 -0.33 12.19 -7.68
C LEU A 110 -0.14 11.32 -8.93
N TRP A 111 -1.22 10.80 -9.51
CA TRP A 111 -1.13 9.92 -10.68
C TRP A 111 -0.78 10.70 -11.94
N THR A 112 -1.26 11.93 -12.07
CA THR A 112 -0.91 12.81 -13.19
C THR A 112 0.58 13.18 -13.18
N SER A 113 1.20 13.27 -12.00
CA SER A 113 2.63 13.58 -11.85
C SER A 113 3.55 12.35 -11.91
N ASN A 114 3.01 11.13 -11.92
CA ASN A 114 3.79 9.90 -11.90
C ASN A 114 3.37 8.91 -13.00
N LEU A 115 4.15 8.85 -14.09
CA LEU A 115 3.89 7.94 -15.22
C LEU A 115 3.88 6.45 -14.84
N MET A 116 4.53 6.08 -13.72
CA MET A 116 4.60 4.70 -13.22
C MET A 116 3.69 4.47 -12.00
N TYR A 117 2.64 5.28 -11.81
CA TYR A 117 1.73 5.14 -10.66
C TYR A 117 1.14 3.73 -10.54
N HIS A 118 0.85 3.09 -11.67
CA HIS A 118 0.24 1.77 -11.76
C HIS A 118 1.10 0.65 -11.14
N ALA A 119 2.43 0.84 -11.04
CA ALA A 119 3.31 -0.12 -10.38
C ALA A 119 3.05 -0.27 -8.87
N HIS A 120 2.33 0.69 -8.28
CA HIS A 120 2.00 0.73 -6.86
C HIS A 120 0.54 0.36 -6.57
N ILE A 121 -0.24 0.07 -7.60
CA ILE A 121 -1.62 -0.40 -7.47
C ILE A 121 -1.59 -1.92 -7.49
N ASP A 122 -2.05 -2.54 -6.40
CA ASP A 122 -2.16 -3.99 -6.36
C ASP A 122 -3.21 -4.49 -7.35
N PRO A 123 -2.99 -5.65 -7.98
CA PRO A 123 -4.00 -6.27 -8.82
C PRO A 123 -5.24 -6.54 -7.97
N ILE A 124 -6.38 -6.04 -8.44
CA ILE A 124 -7.67 -6.40 -7.87
C ILE A 124 -7.93 -7.83 -8.32
N PHE A 125 -7.88 -8.78 -7.38
CA PHE A 125 -8.24 -10.17 -7.65
C PHE A 125 -9.66 -10.21 -8.24
N PRO A 126 -9.91 -10.98 -9.33
CA PRO A 126 -11.27 -11.24 -9.78
C PRO A 126 -12.06 -12.08 -8.76
#